data_AF-A0A919BTF0-F1
#
_entry.id   AF-A0A919BTF0-F1
#
_cell.length_a   1.000
_cell.length_b   1.000
_cell.length_c   1.000
_cell.angle_alpha   90.00
_cell.angle_beta   90.00
_cell.angle_gamma   90.00
#
_symmetry.space_group_name_H-M   'P 1'
#
loop_
_entity.id
_entity.type
_entity.pdbx_description
1 polymer ?
#
loop_
_entity_poly.entity_id
_entity_poly.type
_entity_poly.pdbx_seq_one_letter_code
_entity_poly.pdbx_strand_id
1 'polypeptide(L)'
;MASAPHLGHLGGVRSADESWQIRRAECRAWLDESHAKILTIRDHDRLLGYAFVRVIAAAGSWKLDDRVGALETLVVAADARGRGP
;
A
#
# COMPACT_ATOMS: atom_id res chain seq x y z
N MET A 1 26.54 -5.61 -4.07
CA MET A 1 25.41 -4.84 -4.64
C MET A 1 25.48 -4.98 -6.16
N ALA A 2 24.47 -5.57 -6.79
CA ALA A 2 24.42 -5.64 -8.25
C ALA A 2 24.12 -4.24 -8.81
N SER A 3 24.97 -3.73 -9.71
CA SER A 3 24.78 -2.45 -10.38
C SER A 3 24.29 -2.70 -11.81
N ALA A 4 23.23 -1.99 -12.21
CA ALA A 4 22.71 -1.99 -13.57
C ALA A 4 23.20 -0.70 -14.28
N PRO A 5 24.35 -0.74 -14.97
CA PRO A 5 25.03 0.47 -15.47
C PRO A 5 24.19 1.30 -16.45
N HIS A 6 23.27 0.68 -17.20
CA HIS A 6 22.36 1.39 -18.09
C HIS A 6 21.35 2.30 -17.35
N LEU A 7 21.17 2.10 -16.04
CA LEU A 7 20.32 2.94 -15.18
C LEU A 7 21.08 4.08 -14.50
N GLY A 8 22.40 4.21 -14.71
CA GLY A 8 23.24 5.20 -14.02
C GLY A 8 22.88 6.67 -14.30
N HIS A 9 22.15 6.94 -15.38
CA HIS A 9 21.68 8.28 -15.74
C HIS A 9 20.34 8.67 -15.08
N LEU A 10 19.67 7.73 -14.39
CA LEU A 10 18.35 7.95 -13.78
C LEU A 10 18.39 8.61 -12.39
N GLY A 11 19.57 9.00 -11.92
CA GLY A 11 19.78 9.65 -10.62
C GLY A 11 19.96 8.67 -9.45
N GLY A 12 20.19 9.22 -8.26
CA GLY A 12 20.41 8.45 -7.04
C GLY A 12 19.12 7.82 -6.49
N VAL A 13 19.28 6.70 -5.76
CA VAL A 13 18.17 6.09 -5.03
C VAL A 13 17.79 7.00 -3.85
N ARG A 14 16.49 7.29 -3.72
CA ARG A 14 15.96 8.07 -2.59
C ARG A 14 16.26 7.38 -1.26
N SER A 15 16.43 8.17 -0.20
CA SER A 15 16.49 7.63 1.15
C SER A 15 15.18 6.93 1.54
N ALA A 16 15.25 6.10 2.58
CA ALA A 16 14.05 5.46 3.14
C ALA A 16 13.04 6.50 3.65
N ASP A 17 13.52 7.57 4.29
CA ASP A 17 12.68 8.64 4.82
C ASP A 17 11.94 9.41 3.71
N GLU A 18 12.64 9.78 2.65
CA GLU A 18 12.03 10.46 1.50
C GLU A 18 10.99 9.55 0.82
N SER A 19 11.34 8.28 0.62
CA SER A 19 10.43 7.28 0.05
C SER A 19 9.16 7.12 0.91
N TRP A 20 9.33 7.13 2.24
CA TRP A 20 8.22 7.06 3.18
C TRP A 20 7.31 8.30 3.10
N GLN A 21 7.88 9.51 3.08
CA GLN A 21 7.07 10.73 3.01
C GLN A 21 6.24 10.79 1.72
N ILE A 22 6.83 10.42 0.59
CA ILE A 22 6.11 10.35 -0.70
C ILE A 22 4.95 9.35 -0.59
N ARG A 23 5.24 8.12 -0.14
CA ARG A 23 4.21 7.08 -0.02
C ARG A 23 3.08 7.48 0.94
N ARG A 24 3.42 8.12 2.06
CA ARG A 24 2.45 8.62 3.03
C ARG A 24 1.55 9.70 2.42
N ALA A 25 2.11 10.60 1.63
CA ALA A 25 1.35 11.64 0.93
C ALA A 25 0.37 11.04 -0.09
N GLU A 26 0.82 10.06 -0.89
CA GLU A 26 -0.04 9.32 -1.83
C GLU A 26 -1.19 8.62 -1.10
N CYS A 27 -0.88 7.84 -0.06
CA CYS A 27 -1.90 7.15 0.70
C CYS A 27 -2.94 8.12 1.28
N ARG A 28 -2.51 9.29 1.75
CA ARG A 28 -3.41 10.32 2.26
C ARG A 28 -4.32 10.88 1.16
N ALA A 29 -3.75 11.23 0.01
CA ALA A 29 -4.54 11.73 -1.12
C ALA A 29 -5.58 10.69 -1.58
N TRP A 30 -5.21 9.41 -1.57
CA TRP A 30 -6.11 8.34 -1.97
C TRP A 30 -7.23 8.08 -0.96
N LEU A 31 -7.03 8.36 0.33
CA LEU A 31 -8.10 8.23 1.33
C LEU A 31 -9.27 9.18 1.07
N ASP A 32 -9.04 10.26 0.33
CA ASP A 32 -10.08 11.20 -0.08
C ASP A 32 -10.87 10.70 -1.31
N GLU A 33 -10.46 9.59 -1.95
CA GLU A 33 -11.18 8.99 -3.06
C GLU A 33 -12.41 8.19 -2.60
N SER A 34 -13.51 8.27 -3.36
CA SER A 34 -14.81 7.68 -3.01
C SER A 34 -14.78 6.16 -2.75
N HIS A 35 -13.88 5.44 -3.43
CA HIS A 35 -13.75 3.99 -3.31
C HIS A 35 -12.52 3.54 -2.50
N ALA A 36 -11.88 4.44 -1.75
CA ALA A 36 -10.90 4.09 -0.74
C ALA A 36 -11.56 3.70 0.58
N LYS A 37 -11.05 2.66 1.25
CA LYS A 37 -11.53 2.21 2.57
C LYS A 37 -10.37 1.73 3.44
N ILE A 38 -10.44 2.08 4.72
CA ILE A 38 -9.63 1.46 5.76
C ILE A 38 -10.50 0.44 6.49
N LEU A 39 -10.10 -0.82 6.43
CA LEU A 39 -10.67 -1.89 7.22
C LEU A 39 -9.79 -2.06 8.46
N THR A 40 -10.37 -2.09 9.65
CA THR A 40 -9.61 -2.23 10.90
C THR A 40 -10.01 -3.49 11.63
N ILE A 41 -9.04 -4.13 12.27
CA ILE A 41 -9.26 -5.21 13.22
C ILE A 41 -9.05 -4.64 14.62
N ARG A 42 -10.04 -4.81 15.49
CA ARG A 42 -9.99 -4.32 16.86
C ARG A 42 -10.36 -5.44 17.82
N ASP A 43 -9.71 -5.44 18.98
CA ASP A 43 -10.11 -6.18 20.16
C ASP A 43 -10.44 -5.15 21.24
N HIS A 44 -11.74 -4.98 21.52
CA HIS A 44 -12.26 -3.83 22.28
C HIS A 44 -11.72 -2.51 21.67
N ASP A 45 -11.05 -1.67 22.47
CA ASP A 45 -10.48 -0.40 22.01
C ASP A 45 -9.10 -0.55 21.35
N ARG A 46 -8.49 -1.74 21.43
CA ARG A 46 -7.15 -2.00 20.92
C ARG A 46 -7.18 -2.24 19.41
N LEU A 47 -6.53 -1.37 18.64
CA LEU A 47 -6.28 -1.60 17.22
C LEU A 47 -5.22 -2.69 17.04
N LEU A 48 -5.61 -3.80 16.42
CA LEU A 48 -4.74 -4.95 16.15
C LEU A 48 -4.19 -4.96 14.73
N GLY A 49 -4.81 -4.23 13.82
CA GLY A 49 -4.35 -4.14 12.44
C GLY A 49 -5.28 -3.34 11.56
N TYR A 50 -4.82 -3.10 10.34
CA TYR A 50 -5.63 -2.47 9.31
C TYR A 50 -5.25 -3.00 7.92
N ALA A 51 -6.21 -2.89 7.00
CA ALA A 51 -5.99 -3.01 5.57
C ALA A 51 -6.46 -1.71 4.90
N PHE A 52 -5.62 -1.14 4.04
CA PHE A 52 -6.03 -0.07 3.14
C PHE A 52 -6.32 -0.65 1.77
N VAL A 53 -7.59 -0.55 1.36
CA VAL A 53 -8.08 -1.06 0.07
C VAL A 53 -8.70 0.05 -0.76
N ARG A 54 -8.60 -0.10 -2.08
CA ARG A 54 -9.17 0.83 -3.07
C ARG A 54 -9.82 0.07 -4.21
N VAL A 55 -10.76 0.69 -4.90
CA VAL A 55 -11.21 0.25 -6.23
C VAL A 55 -10.65 1.22 -7.27
N ILE A 56 -9.80 0.72 -8.15
CA ILE A 56 -9.12 1.50 -9.19
C ILE A 56 -9.51 0.98 -10.57
N ALA A 57 -9.29 1.79 -11.61
CA ALA A 57 -9.33 1.29 -12.98
C ALA A 57 -8.26 0.21 -13.17
N ALA A 58 -8.58 -0.87 -13.86
CA ALA A 58 -7.58 -1.85 -14.23
C ALA A 58 -6.51 -1.20 -15.12
N ALA A 59 -5.24 -1.48 -14.82
CA ALA A 59 -4.17 -1.13 -15.75
C ALA A 59 -4.40 -1.89 -17.05
N GLY A 60 -4.17 -1.27 -18.20
CA GLY A 60 -4.43 -1.90 -19.50
C GLY A 60 -3.62 -3.19 -19.77
N SER A 61 -2.59 -3.46 -18.97
CA SER A 61 -1.82 -4.70 -19.01
C SER A 61 -2.43 -5.84 -18.18
N TRP A 62 -3.47 -5.58 -17.39
CA TRP A 62 -4.10 -6.57 -16.53
C TRP A 62 -5.25 -7.25 -17.28
N LYS A 63 -5.28 -8.58 -17.27
CA LYS A 63 -6.40 -9.37 -17.83
C LYS A 63 -7.55 -9.45 -16.82
N LEU A 64 -8.07 -8.30 -16.43
CA LEU A 64 -9.16 -8.14 -15.47
C LEU A 64 -10.22 -7.21 -16.08
N ASP A 65 -11.42 -7.18 -15.50
CA ASP A 65 -12.47 -6.23 -15.89
C ASP A 65 -12.03 -4.78 -15.64
N ASP A 66 -12.84 -3.81 -16.10
CA ASP A 66 -12.53 -2.36 -16.08
C ASP A 66 -12.12 -1.80 -14.70
N ARG A 67 -12.55 -2.45 -13.61
CA ARG A 67 -12.24 -2.04 -12.24
C ARG A 67 -11.77 -3.22 -11.39
N VAL A 68 -10.80 -2.94 -10.54
CA VAL A 68 -10.11 -3.92 -9.70
C VAL A 68 -9.97 -3.42 -8.27
N GLY A 69 -10.11 -4.35 -7.32
CA GLY A 69 -9.75 -4.10 -5.93
C GLY A 69 -8.24 -4.15 -5.76
N ALA A 70 -7.64 -3.10 -5.22
CA ALA A 70 -6.24 -3.02 -4.89
C ALA A 70 -6.05 -3.02 -3.36
N LEU A 71 -5.14 -3.87 -2.87
CA LEU A 71 -4.66 -3.83 -1.49
C LEU A 71 -3.37 -3.01 -1.45
N GLU A 72 -3.43 -1.83 -0.83
CA GLU A 72 -2.30 -0.90 -0.77
C GLU A 72 -1.36 -1.19 0.40
N THR A 73 -1.94 -1.52 1.55
CA THR A 73 -1.21 -1.93 2.76
C THR A 73 -2.05 -2.90 3.59
N LEU A 74 -1.38 -3.85 4.22
CA LEU A 74 -1.93 -4.74 5.25
C LEU A 74 -0.93 -4.79 6.40
N VAL A 75 -1.36 -4.38 7.58
CA VAL A 75 -0.52 -4.37 8.78
C VAL A 75 -1.27 -5.06 9.90
N VAL A 76 -0.59 -6.02 10.54
CA VAL A 76 -1.09 -6.76 11.70
C VAL A 76 -0.05 -6.66 12.81
N ALA A 77 -0.51 -6.27 14.00
CA ALA A 77 0.28 -6.24 15.23
C ALA A 77 0.94 -7.60 15.45
N ALA A 78 2.21 -7.59 15.87
CA ALA A 78 3.04 -8.80 15.89
C ALA A 78 2.42 -9.94 16.73
N ASP A 79 1.79 -9.59 17.85
CA ASP A 79 1.15 -10.52 18.80
C ASP A 79 -0.24 -11.01 18.35
N ALA A 80 -0.81 -10.40 17.30
CA ALA A 80 -2.09 -10.78 16.71
C ALA A 80 -1.95 -11.63 15.44
N ARG A 81 -0.71 -11.88 14.96
CA ARG A 81 -0.46 -12.70 13.76
C ARG A 81 -0.76 -14.17 14.01
N GLY A 82 -1.04 -14.91 12.93
CA GLY A 82 -1.32 -16.36 12.99
C GLY A 82 -2.68 -16.75 13.56
N ARG A 83 -3.60 -15.77 13.72
CA ARG A 83 -4.96 -15.97 14.25
C ARG A 83 -6.06 -15.87 13.19
N GLY A 84 -5.68 -15.75 11.91
CA GLY A 84 -6.62 -15.78 10.79
C GLY A 84 -7.05 -17.22 10.46
N PRO A 85 -8.17 -17.39 9.74
CA PRO A 85 -8.57 -18.68 9.18
C PRO A 85 -7.57 -19.19 8.13
#